data_AF-A0A3M1PPQ9-F1
#
_entry.id   AF-A0A3M1PPQ9-F1
#
_cell.length_a   1.000
_cell.length_b   1.000
_cell.length_c   1.000
_cell.angle_alpha   90.00
_cell.angle_beta   90.00
_cell.angle_gamma   90.00
#
_symmetry.space_group_name_H-M   'P 1'
#
loop_
_entity.id
_entity.type
_entity.pdbx_description
1 polymer ?
#
loop_
_entity_poly.entity_id
_entity_poly.type
_entity_poly.pdbx_seq_one_letter_code
_entity_poly.pdbx_strand_id
1 'polypeptide(L)'
;GALVKFRDESLDFRIGGEFTLTEQLFFRLGYNSVGQDQKVNTDKDKLAGVSFGLGFKLNTFNIDYSFSSFGEVGSLNRISLVGRF
;
A
#
# COMPACT_ATOMS: atom_id res chain seq x y z
N GLY A 1 4.40 14.91 -40.60
CA GLY A 1 4.94 14.28 -39.38
C GLY A 1 4.20 14.83 -38.19
N ALA A 2 3.34 14.03 -37.56
CA ALA A 2 2.66 14.41 -36.33
C ALA A 2 3.46 13.84 -35.16
N LEU A 3 4.10 14.72 -34.40
CA LEU A 3 4.79 14.37 -33.16
C LEU A 3 3.71 14.05 -32.12
N VAL A 4 3.42 12.75 -31.96
CA VAL A 4 2.60 12.24 -30.87
C VAL A 4 3.39 12.48 -29.58
N LYS A 5 3.08 13.57 -28.92
CA LYS A 5 3.64 13.93 -27.62
C LYS A 5 2.97 13.04 -26.59
N PHE A 6 3.49 11.83 -26.40
CA PHE A 6 3.18 10.97 -25.26
C PHE A 6 3.73 11.65 -24.01
N ARG A 7 2.94 12.58 -23.47
CA ARG A 7 3.21 13.23 -22.19
C ARG A 7 2.00 12.98 -21.33
N ASP A 8 1.93 11.76 -20.82
CA ASP A 8 1.09 11.38 -19.69
C ASP A 8 1.64 10.03 -19.17
N GLU A 9 2.92 10.04 -18.76
CA GLU A 9 3.39 8.99 -17.87
C GLU A 9 3.21 9.59 -16.47
N SER A 10 2.05 9.28 -15.90
CA SER A 10 1.73 9.47 -14.51
C SER A 10 2.92 8.99 -13.69
N LEU A 11 3.69 9.91 -13.11
CA LEU A 11 4.84 9.53 -12.31
C LEU A 11 4.34 8.88 -11.02
N ASP A 12 4.18 7.57 -11.06
CA ASP A 12 3.76 6.75 -9.94
C ASP A 12 4.90 6.60 -8.95
N PHE A 13 4.86 7.39 -7.87
CA PHE A 13 5.80 7.25 -6.77
C PHE A 13 5.23 6.32 -5.69
N ARG A 14 5.99 5.28 -5.36
CA ARG A 14 5.72 4.37 -4.25
C ARG A 14 6.86 4.48 -3.27
N ILE A 15 6.54 4.80 -2.03
CA ILE A 15 7.49 4.81 -0.94
C ILE A 15 6.93 3.96 0.19
N GLY A 16 7.78 3.15 0.80
CA GLY A 16 7.37 2.31 1.91
C GLY A 16 8.56 1.95 2.78
N GLY A 17 8.28 1.68 4.04
CA GLY A 17 9.24 1.21 5.03
C GLY A 17 8.71 -0.04 5.71
N GLU A 18 9.61 -0.99 5.94
CA GLU A 18 9.39 -2.12 6.84
C GLU A 18 10.24 -1.91 8.09
N PHE A 19 9.60 -1.99 9.25
CA PHE A 19 10.20 -1.89 10.56
C PHE A 19 10.03 -3.22 11.26
N THR A 20 11.14 -3.86 11.59
CA THR A 20 11.12 -5.04 12.46
C THR A 20 11.21 -4.55 13.90
N LEU A 21 10.12 -4.66 14.66
CA LEU A 21 10.09 -4.26 16.07
C LEU A 21 10.74 -5.35 16.94
N THR A 22 10.45 -6.62 16.63
CA THR A 22 11.05 -7.81 17.25
C THR A 22 11.17 -8.91 16.20
N GLU A 23 11.89 -10.00 16.51
CA GLU A 23 12.02 -11.15 15.60
C GLU A 23 10.67 -11.78 15.18
N GLN A 24 9.64 -11.53 15.98
CA GLN A 24 8.27 -11.99 15.73
C GLN A 24 7.34 -10.90 15.23
N LEU A 25 7.67 -9.61 15.35
CA LEU A 25 6.77 -8.51 15.02
C LEU A 25 7.35 -7.59 13.94
N PHE A 26 6.62 -7.50 12.84
CA PHE A 26 6.94 -6.70 11.68
C PHE A 26 5.86 -5.65 11.49
N PHE A 27 6.27 -4.42 11.24
CA PHE A 27 5.38 -3.33 10.91
C PHE A 27 5.75 -2.78 9.54
N ARG A 28 4.75 -2.56 8.70
CA ARG A 28 4.93 -2.09 7.33
C ARG A 28 4.12 -0.83 7.17
N LEU A 29 4.72 0.19 6.57
CA LEU A 29 4.05 1.41 6.17
C LEU A 29 4.36 1.66 4.70
N GLY A 30 3.34 2.05 3.95
CA GLY A 30 3.44 2.34 2.54
C GLY A 30 2.64 3.57 2.19
N TYR A 31 3.12 4.31 1.22
CA TYR A 31 2.40 5.38 0.57
C TYR A 31 2.56 5.24 -0.94
N ASN A 32 1.45 5.27 -1.65
CA ASN A 32 1.40 5.16 -3.09
C ASN A 32 0.75 6.41 -3.68
N SER A 33 1.43 7.07 -4.61
CA SER A 33 0.94 8.27 -5.29
C SER A 33 0.02 7.97 -6.48
N VAL A 34 -0.18 6.69 -6.84
CA VAL A 34 -1.07 6.24 -7.95
C VAL A 34 -2.52 6.76 -7.80
N GLY A 35 -3.00 7.01 -6.58
CA GLY A 35 -4.33 7.58 -6.35
C GLY A 35 -4.53 8.96 -6.99
N GLN A 36 -3.44 9.67 -7.30
CA GLN A 36 -3.46 10.99 -7.91
C GLN A 36 -3.78 10.97 -9.42
N ASP A 37 -3.69 9.81 -10.07
CA ASP A 37 -3.99 9.64 -11.50
C ASP A 37 -5.48 9.34 -11.78
N GLN A 38 -6.22 8.93 -10.75
CA GLN A 38 -7.68 8.97 -10.77
C GLN A 38 -8.09 10.44 -10.67
N LYS A 39 -8.19 11.12 -11.81
CA LYS A 39 -8.55 12.54 -12.01
C LYS A 39 -9.76 13.03 -11.20
N VAL A 40 -9.66 13.18 -9.89
CA VAL A 40 -10.71 13.74 -9.02
C VAL A 40 -10.10 14.83 -8.15
N ASN A 41 -9.81 15.95 -8.81
CA ASN A 41 -9.39 17.26 -8.32
C ASN A 41 -9.97 17.64 -6.92
N THR A 42 -9.49 17.02 -5.84
CA THR A 42 -9.97 17.20 -4.47
C THR A 42 -8.88 16.78 -3.50
N ASP A 43 -8.67 17.58 -2.45
CA ASP A 43 -7.66 17.44 -1.40
C ASP A 43 -7.61 16.08 -0.66
N LYS A 44 -8.56 15.17 -0.94
CA LYS A 44 -8.65 13.81 -0.40
C LYS A 44 -7.74 12.79 -1.09
N ASP A 45 -7.23 13.08 -2.29
CA ASP A 45 -6.37 12.16 -3.05
C ASP A 45 -5.00 11.92 -2.42
N LYS A 46 -4.51 12.85 -1.60
CA LYS A 46 -3.22 12.70 -0.92
C LYS A 46 -3.21 11.59 0.15
N LEU A 47 -4.37 11.03 0.49
CA LEU A 47 -4.50 9.89 1.40
C LEU A 47 -4.94 8.60 0.68
N ALA A 48 -5.15 8.66 -0.64
CA ALA A 48 -5.70 7.60 -1.47
C ALA A 48 -4.73 6.44 -1.79
N GLY A 49 -3.58 6.39 -1.13
CA GLY A 49 -2.62 5.29 -1.28
C GLY A 49 -1.84 4.99 0.00
N VAL A 50 -2.32 5.45 1.15
CA VAL A 50 -1.71 5.10 2.44
C VAL A 50 -2.00 3.64 2.75
N SER A 51 -0.97 2.89 3.07
CA SER A 51 -1.02 1.48 3.45
C SER A 51 -0.29 1.27 4.76
N PHE A 52 -0.80 0.40 5.62
CA PHE A 52 -0.09 -0.06 6.80
C PHE A 52 -0.31 -1.55 7.01
N GLY A 53 0.63 -2.23 7.65
CA GLY A 53 0.55 -3.66 7.89
C GLY A 53 1.28 -4.06 9.16
N LEU A 54 0.78 -5.10 9.80
CA LEU A 54 1.34 -5.72 11.00
C LEU A 54 1.47 -7.21 10.75
N GLY A 55 2.69 -7.74 10.84
CA GLY A 55 3.00 -9.15 10.74
C GLY A 55 3.44 -9.71 12.08
N PHE A 56 2.83 -10.79 12.52
CA PHE A 56 3.19 -11.56 13.71
C PHE A 56 3.62 -12.96 13.30
N LYS A 57 4.86 -13.31 13.63
CA LYS A 57 5.47 -14.60 13.33
C LYS A 57 5.60 -15.42 14.62
N LEU A 58 4.84 -16.49 14.69
CA LEU A 58 4.92 -17.54 15.71
C LEU A 58 5.69 -18.73 15.12
N ASN A 59 6.20 -19.64 15.97
CA ASN A 59 6.98 -20.80 15.53
C ASN A 59 6.29 -21.66 14.45
N THR A 60 4.96 -21.79 14.54
CA THR A 60 4.17 -22.66 13.66
C THR A 60 3.19 -21.88 12.80
N PHE A 61 2.92 -20.62 13.14
CA PHE A 61 1.88 -19.79 12.50
C PHE A 61 2.42 -18.40 12.18
N ASN A 62 2.06 -17.83 11.04
CA ASN A 62 2.34 -16.45 10.70
C ASN A 62 0.99 -15.76 10.45
N ILE A 63 0.79 -14.63 11.09
CA ILE A 63 -0.42 -13.81 10.99
C ILE A 63 0.00 -12.48 10.40
N ASP A 64 -0.53 -12.12 9.23
CA ASP A 64 -0.29 -10.83 8.60
C ASP A 64 -1.60 -10.09 8.45
N TYR A 65 -1.67 -8.92 9.07
CA TYR A 65 -2.74 -7.95 8.89
C TYR A 65 -2.24 -6.82 7.99
N SER A 66 -3.01 -6.41 7.00
CA SER A 66 -2.65 -5.32 6.10
C SER A 66 -3.88 -4.49 5.76
N PHE A 67 -3.72 -3.18 5.85
CA PHE A 67 -4.72 -2.19 5.49
C PHE A 67 -4.16 -1.32 4.37
N SER A 68 -4.98 -1.04 3.36
CA SER A 68 -4.62 -0.15 2.27
C SER A 68 -5.81 0.74 1.92
N SER A 69 -5.61 2.05 1.98
CA SER A 69 -6.59 3.05 1.55
C SER A 69 -6.41 3.31 0.06
N PHE A 70 -7.45 3.09 -0.74
CA PHE A 70 -7.48 3.33 -2.18
C PHE A 70 -8.38 4.54 -2.53
N GLY A 71 -8.46 5.54 -1.65
CA GLY A 71 -9.20 6.78 -1.91
C GLY A 71 -10.69 6.53 -2.13
N GLU A 72 -11.20 6.94 -3.29
CA GLU A 72 -12.62 6.83 -3.68
C GLU A 72 -13.10 5.37 -3.82
N VAL A 73 -12.17 4.43 -4.08
CA VAL A 73 -12.46 2.98 -4.14
C VAL A 73 -12.71 2.38 -2.75
N GLY A 74 -12.33 3.10 -1.69
CA GLY A 74 -12.51 2.70 -0.30
C GLY A 74 -11.26 2.09 0.33
N SER A 75 -11.45 1.42 1.46
CA SER A 75 -10.38 0.84 2.27
C SER A 75 -10.37 -0.68 2.20
N LEU A 76 -9.21 -1.26 1.90
CA LEU A 76 -9.00 -2.70 1.85
C LEU A 76 -8.37 -3.19 3.15
N ASN A 77 -9.06 -4.09 3.83
CA ASN A 77 -8.58 -4.79 5.02
C ASN A 77 -8.28 -6.23 4.62
N ARG A 78 -7.03 -6.67 4.78
CA ARG A 78 -6.57 -8.03 4.47
C ARG A 78 -6.03 -8.68 5.73
N ILE A 79 -6.50 -9.88 6.02
CA ILE A 79 -6.01 -10.73 7.10
C ILE A 79 -5.51 -12.01 6.45
N SER A 80 -4.28 -12.41 6.77
CA SER A 80 -3.64 -13.62 6.26
C SER A 80 -3.13 -14.45 7.44
N LEU A 81 -3.36 -15.75 7.36
CA LEU A 81 -2.90 -16.72 8.34
C LEU A 81 -2.21 -17.85 7.59
N VAL A 82 -0.97 -18.13 7.95
CA VAL A 82 -0.13 -19.17 7.34
C VAL A 82 0.36 -20.11 8.43
N GLY A 83 -0.16 -21.34 8.45
CA GLY A 83 0.37 -22.42 9.28
C GLY A 83 1.41 -23.24 8.52
N ARG A 84 2.52 -23.57 9.17
CA ARG A 84 3.45 -24.61 8.70
C ARG A 84 3.24 -25.86 9.54
N PHE A 85 2.91 -26.96 8.87
CA PHE A 85 2.73 -28.29 9.45
C PHE A 85 3.88 -29.19 9.03
#